data_AF-A0A2D5XNG9-F1
#
_entry.id   AF-A0A2D5XNG9-F1
#
_cell.length_a   1.000
_cell.length_b   1.000
_cell.length_c   1.000
_cell.angle_alpha   90.00
_cell.angle_beta   90.00
_cell.angle_gamma   90.00
#
_symmetry.space_group_name_H-M   'P 1'
#
loop_
_entity.id
_entity.type
_entity.pdbx_description
1 polymer ?
#
loop_
_entity_poly.entity_id
_entity_poly.type
_entity_poly.pdbx_seq_one_letter_code
_entity_poly.pdbx_strand_id
1 'polypeptide(L)'
;MKRFLGLSLLLLGCGHEAPVPEADLPQQSETNQAIPSTDPERNSEREEELLEQIVQLQDLLTQKDALLLSRQEELLRFQAALAMIQAPPGSDLAIEARGPTVDSEHASSEPPPDPAQVRAEEIRAALQGLLAADGVYSYQVLTLGRLEQGYAGPVVLRLIDSRGRPAGLIAAERLRLEASRAGRTVTLRLEEGFEERAGVSVPFDGAAGVAAAGQKPRGGMRRVTLPGVDPVPWIEAMPELFGAQASQDPPDDGLWDLTAVRQEFNRLLAADPSVGRWRLAGLGGLVSGVLRDVQLVELDAEGHPLRRLFADALSLERGTTAGLRIELTDGVQMVGQERTPFLEGRFRLILPRAEPEIWKARGMPGLVDHPALLARERFESSNAPGGD
;
A
#
# COMPACT_ATOMS: atom_id res chain seq x y z
N MET A 1 38.15 -21.82 -34.49
CA MET A 1 37.42 -22.66 -35.47
C MET A 1 35.94 -22.53 -35.15
N LYS A 2 35.19 -21.68 -35.87
CA LYS A 2 34.31 -22.05 -37.02
C LYS A 2 33.27 -23.11 -36.59
N ARG A 3 31.97 -22.81 -36.50
CA ARG A 3 30.97 -22.47 -37.56
C ARG A 3 29.80 -21.73 -36.87
N PHE A 4 29.20 -20.60 -37.30
CA PHE A 4 28.63 -20.14 -38.58
C PHE A 4 27.43 -20.95 -39.12
N LEU A 5 26.23 -20.36 -39.00
CA LEU A 5 25.00 -20.42 -39.85
C LEU A 5 23.84 -19.92 -38.96
N GLY A 6 23.09 -18.83 -39.21
CA GLY A 6 22.89 -18.03 -40.43
C GLY A 6 21.77 -18.61 -41.30
N LEU A 7 20.54 -18.09 -41.18
CA LEU A 7 19.49 -17.99 -42.23
C LEU A 7 18.23 -17.38 -41.58
N SER A 8 17.86 -16.13 -41.87
CA SER A 8 17.01 -15.64 -42.97
C SER A 8 15.51 -15.96 -42.83
N LEU A 9 14.79 -14.91 -42.41
CA LEU A 9 13.63 -14.29 -43.05
C LEU A 9 12.80 -15.13 -44.05
N LEU A 10 11.51 -15.31 -43.72
CA LEU A 10 10.43 -15.40 -44.72
C LEU A 10 9.12 -14.87 -44.12
N LEU A 11 8.63 -13.80 -44.74
CA LEU A 11 7.30 -13.20 -44.62
C LEU A 11 6.25 -14.11 -45.29
N LEU A 12 5.08 -14.24 -44.65
CA LEU A 12 3.73 -14.49 -45.19
C LEU A 12 2.85 -14.78 -43.94
N GLY A 13 1.87 -13.96 -43.55
CA GLY A 13 0.77 -13.44 -44.36
C GLY A 13 -0.44 -14.35 -44.17
N CYS A 14 -1.30 -14.03 -43.21
CA CYS A 14 -2.70 -14.47 -43.14
C CYS A 14 -3.47 -13.49 -42.26
N GLY A 15 -4.11 -12.51 -42.90
CA GLY A 15 -5.16 -11.71 -42.30
C GLY A 15 -6.38 -12.58 -42.03
N HIS A 16 -7.01 -12.36 -40.88
CA HIS A 16 -8.36 -12.82 -40.61
C HIS A 16 -9.16 -11.59 -40.18
N GLU A 17 -9.52 -10.81 -41.20
CA GLU A 17 -10.51 -9.74 -41.10
C GLU A 17 -11.88 -10.42 -41.05
N ALA A 18 -12.51 -10.37 -39.86
CA ALA A 18 -13.86 -10.86 -39.68
C ALA A 18 -14.84 -9.91 -40.41
N PRO A 19 -15.82 -10.45 -41.16
CA PRO A 19 -16.78 -9.64 -41.89
C PRO A 19 -17.72 -8.92 -40.92
N VAL A 20 -17.72 -7.59 -41.00
CA VAL A 20 -18.72 -6.71 -40.39
C VAL A 20 -20.04 -6.91 -41.14
N PRO A 21 -21.14 -7.31 -40.47
CA PRO A 21 -22.43 -7.43 -41.12
C PRO A 21 -22.94 -6.04 -41.51
N GLU A 22 -23.10 -5.89 -42.82
CA GLU A 22 -23.73 -4.78 -43.55
C GLU A 22 -25.18 -4.65 -43.07
N ALA A 23 -25.42 -3.72 -42.14
CA ALA A 23 -26.75 -3.37 -41.70
C ALA A 23 -27.36 -2.38 -42.70
N ASP A 24 -28.39 -2.87 -43.41
CA ASP A 24 -29.24 -2.14 -44.33
C ASP A 24 -29.54 -0.71 -43.86
N LEU A 25 -29.01 0.26 -44.61
CA LEU A 25 -29.42 1.66 -44.55
C LEU A 25 -30.83 1.77 -45.12
N PRO A 26 -31.86 2.14 -44.34
CA PRO A 26 -33.15 2.49 -44.91
C PRO A 26 -33.01 3.78 -45.72
N GLN A 27 -33.41 3.67 -46.99
CA GLN A 27 -33.55 4.76 -47.94
C GLN A 27 -34.31 5.92 -47.29
N GLN A 28 -33.66 7.08 -47.23
CA GLN A 28 -34.28 8.34 -46.83
C GLN A 28 -35.31 8.75 -47.89
N SER A 29 -36.55 8.29 -47.69
CA SER A 29 -37.72 8.91 -48.30
C SER A 29 -37.84 10.33 -47.77
N GLU A 30 -37.66 11.30 -48.65
CA GLU A 30 -37.99 12.72 -48.45
C GLU A 30 -39.44 12.85 -47.96
N THR A 31 -39.62 12.83 -46.64
CA THR A 31 -40.84 13.28 -46.01
C THR A 31 -40.58 14.72 -45.61
N ASN A 32 -41.05 15.61 -46.47
CA ASN A 32 -41.19 17.04 -46.26
C ASN A 32 -42.09 17.25 -45.02
N GLN A 33 -41.52 17.13 -43.82
CA GLN A 33 -42.19 17.46 -42.57
C GLN A 33 -42.19 18.97 -42.45
N ALA A 34 -43.37 19.53 -42.69
CA ALA A 34 -43.73 20.89 -42.32
C ALA A 34 -43.17 21.23 -40.95
N ILE A 35 -42.41 22.32 -40.88
CA ILE A 35 -41.99 22.97 -39.63
C ILE A 35 -43.27 23.18 -38.81
N PRO A 36 -43.46 22.49 -37.67
CA PRO A 36 -44.60 22.78 -36.83
C PRO A 36 -44.41 24.21 -36.33
N SER A 37 -45.39 25.06 -36.61
CA SER A 37 -45.53 26.39 -36.03
C SER A 37 -45.31 26.30 -34.52
N THR A 38 -44.10 26.67 -34.09
CA THR A 38 -43.72 26.80 -32.69
C THR A 38 -44.65 27.82 -32.06
N ASP A 39 -45.39 27.36 -31.05
CA ASP A 39 -46.20 28.21 -30.18
C ASP A 39 -45.31 29.36 -29.66
N PRO A 40 -45.63 30.63 -29.97
CA PRO A 40 -44.81 31.76 -29.52
C PRO A 40 -44.74 31.82 -27.98
N GLU A 41 -45.76 31.32 -27.29
CA GLU A 41 -45.80 31.23 -25.83
C GLU A 41 -44.78 30.22 -25.30
N ARG A 42 -44.64 29.04 -25.92
CA ARG A 42 -43.63 28.04 -25.54
C ARG A 42 -42.19 28.50 -25.80
N ASN A 43 -41.99 29.31 -26.83
CA ASN A 43 -40.68 29.90 -27.09
C ASN A 43 -40.34 30.98 -26.05
N SER A 44 -41.33 31.79 -25.64
CA SER A 44 -41.17 32.81 -24.60
C SER A 44 -40.81 32.20 -23.25
N GLU A 45 -41.53 31.15 -22.82
CA GLU A 45 -41.25 30.43 -21.56
C GLU A 45 -39.84 29.82 -21.56
N ARG A 46 -39.41 29.25 -22.70
CA ARG A 46 -38.08 28.68 -22.84
C ARG A 46 -36.98 29.74 -22.86
N GLU A 47 -37.25 30.91 -23.42
CA GLU A 47 -36.33 32.05 -23.41
C GLU A 47 -36.14 32.59 -21.98
N GLU A 48 -37.22 32.70 -21.21
CA GLU A 48 -37.16 33.09 -19.79
C GLU A 48 -36.37 32.06 -18.96
N GLU A 49 -36.61 30.77 -19.14
CA GLU A 49 -35.86 29.70 -18.46
C GLU A 49 -34.35 29.75 -18.77
N LEU A 50 -34.00 30.01 -20.04
CA LEU A 50 -32.60 30.13 -20.45
C LEU A 50 -31.93 31.39 -19.88
N LEU A 51 -32.65 32.51 -19.80
CA LEU A 51 -32.14 33.73 -19.18
C LEU A 51 -31.90 33.54 -17.68
N GLU A 52 -32.80 32.86 -16.97
CA GLU A 52 -32.61 32.52 -15.56
C GLU A 52 -31.39 31.60 -15.37
N GLN A 53 -31.20 30.60 -16.23
CA GLN A 53 -30.02 29.73 -16.19
C GLN A 53 -28.72 30.51 -16.44
N ILE A 54 -28.72 31.47 -17.37
CA ILE A 54 -27.55 32.32 -17.64
C ILE A 54 -27.19 33.15 -16.40
N VAL A 55 -28.18 33.75 -15.73
CA VAL A 55 -27.94 34.53 -14.50
C VAL A 55 -27.37 33.63 -13.39
N GLN A 56 -27.93 32.44 -13.19
CA GLN A 56 -27.43 31.49 -12.19
C GLN A 56 -25.98 31.05 -12.49
N LEU A 57 -25.65 30.82 -13.76
CA LEU A 57 -24.30 30.45 -14.17
C LEU A 57 -23.30 31.60 -14.02
N GLN A 58 -23.72 32.84 -14.28
CA GLN A 58 -22.89 34.03 -14.06
C GLN A 58 -22.59 34.26 -12.58
N ASP A 59 -23.58 34.04 -11.70
CA ASP A 59 -23.38 34.09 -10.25
C ASP A 59 -22.41 33.01 -9.76
N LEU A 60 -22.53 31.78 -10.28
CA LEU A 60 -21.61 30.69 -9.95
C LEU A 60 -20.18 30.97 -10.42
N LEU A 61 -20.00 31.58 -11.59
CA LEU A 61 -18.68 32.00 -12.08
C LEU A 61 -18.08 33.07 -11.18
N THR A 62 -18.86 34.09 -10.82
CA THR A 62 -18.41 35.17 -9.93
C THR A 62 -17.99 34.63 -8.55
N GLN A 63 -18.75 33.69 -8.00
CA GLN A 63 -18.40 33.01 -6.74
C GLN A 63 -17.11 32.20 -6.85
N LYS A 64 -16.88 31.52 -7.98
CA LYS A 64 -15.63 30.78 -8.21
C LYS A 64 -14.42 31.68 -8.35
N ASP A 65 -14.56 32.80 -9.07
CA ASP A 65 -13.48 33.75 -9.25
C ASP A 65 -13.08 34.41 -7.93
N ALA A 66 -14.06 34.78 -7.08
CA ALA A 66 -13.80 35.28 -5.74
C ALA A 66 -13.04 34.27 -4.87
N LEU A 67 -13.36 32.97 -5.00
CA LEU A 67 -12.69 31.90 -4.25
C LEU A 67 -11.25 31.68 -4.76
N LEU A 68 -11.03 31.76 -6.08
CA LEU A 68 -9.69 31.67 -6.66
C LEU A 68 -8.80 32.85 -6.22
N LEU A 69 -9.33 34.07 -6.20
CA LEU A 69 -8.63 35.25 -5.70
C LEU A 69 -8.25 35.09 -4.23
N SER A 70 -9.20 34.69 -3.38
CA SER A 70 -8.95 34.41 -1.95
C SER A 70 -7.83 33.36 -1.75
N ARG A 71 -7.82 32.32 -2.59
CA ARG A 71 -6.80 31.26 -2.55
C ARG A 71 -5.43 31.75 -3.03
N GLN A 72 -5.38 32.62 -4.04
CA GLN A 72 -4.15 33.25 -4.48
C GLN A 72 -3.56 34.14 -3.38
N GLU A 73 -4.40 34.91 -2.69
CA GLU A 73 -3.97 35.72 -1.54
C GLU A 73 -3.44 34.86 -0.39
N GLU A 74 -4.08 33.73 -0.09
CA GLU A 74 -3.62 32.79 0.93
C GLU A 74 -2.27 32.16 0.56
N LEU A 75 -2.08 31.79 -0.71
CA LEU A 75 -0.82 31.24 -1.21
C LEU A 75 0.30 32.30 -1.15
N LEU A 76 0.01 33.55 -1.50
CA LEU A 76 0.96 34.65 -1.37
C LEU A 76 1.34 34.90 0.10
N ARG A 77 0.38 34.83 1.04
CA ARG A 77 0.66 34.91 2.48
C ARG A 77 1.53 33.75 2.96
N PHE A 78 1.26 32.54 2.50
CA PHE A 78 2.05 31.36 2.84
C PHE A 78 3.48 31.44 2.30
N GLN A 79 3.66 31.90 1.06
CA GLN A 79 4.99 32.15 0.49
C GLN A 79 5.75 33.22 1.25
N ALA A 80 5.09 34.32 1.65
CA ALA A 80 5.70 35.35 2.49
C ALA A 80 6.13 34.80 3.87
N ALA A 81 5.32 33.93 4.49
CA ALA A 81 5.65 33.29 5.75
C ALA A 81 6.84 32.32 5.63
N LEU A 82 6.93 31.57 4.54
CA LEU A 82 8.07 30.69 4.24
C LEU A 82 9.37 31.49 4.05
N ALA A 83 9.30 32.62 3.36
CA ALA A 83 10.47 33.50 3.17
C ALA A 83 10.99 34.06 4.50
N MET A 84 10.12 34.32 5.48
CA MET A 84 10.55 34.75 6.82
C MET A 84 11.23 33.65 7.64
N ILE A 85 10.90 32.37 7.39
CA ILE A 85 11.47 31.21 8.10
C ILE A 85 12.84 30.83 7.53
N GLN A 86 13.11 31.14 6.25
CA GLN A 86 14.38 30.81 5.58
C GLN A 86 15.48 31.87 5.73
N ALA A 87 15.25 32.98 6.45
CA ALA A 87 16.28 33.97 6.73
C ALA A 87 17.13 33.55 7.95
N PRO A 88 18.44 33.30 7.82
CA PRO A 88 19.30 33.05 8.97
C PRO A 88 19.42 34.30 9.85
N PRO A 89 19.49 34.18 11.18
CA PRO A 89 19.77 35.32 12.06
C PRO A 89 21.25 35.71 11.91
N GLY A 90 21.54 36.74 11.11
CA GLY A 90 22.90 37.30 11.05
C GLY A 90 23.37 37.95 9.75
N SER A 91 22.51 38.34 8.83
CA SER A 91 22.90 39.21 7.71
C SER A 91 22.21 40.56 7.81
N ASP A 92 22.88 41.48 8.48
CA ASP A 92 22.64 42.91 8.37
C ASP A 92 23.06 43.31 6.94
N LEU A 93 22.11 43.35 6.01
CA LEU A 93 22.33 43.90 4.68
C LEU A 93 21.35 45.05 4.47
N ALA A 94 21.83 46.22 4.90
CA ALA A 94 21.48 47.48 4.30
C ALA A 94 21.53 47.35 2.77
N ILE A 95 20.41 47.63 2.13
CA ILE A 95 20.29 47.77 0.68
C ILE A 95 20.98 49.09 0.31
N GLU A 96 22.30 49.06 0.10
CA GLU A 96 22.99 50.09 -0.67
C GLU A 96 22.97 49.69 -2.14
N ALA A 97 22.13 50.39 -2.90
CA ALA A 97 22.13 50.36 -4.34
C ALA A 97 23.46 50.89 -4.89
N ARG A 98 24.32 50.01 -5.42
CA ARG A 98 25.39 50.39 -6.36
C ARG A 98 25.47 49.40 -7.52
N GLY A 99 25.60 49.98 -8.71
CA GLY A 99 25.34 49.38 -10.01
C GLY A 99 26.33 48.32 -10.52
N PRO A 100 26.19 47.94 -11.80
CA PRO A 100 26.79 46.74 -12.35
C PRO A 100 28.27 46.96 -12.63
N THR A 101 29.10 46.07 -12.11
CA THR A 101 30.42 45.81 -12.68
C THR A 101 30.55 44.31 -12.86
N VAL A 102 30.72 43.96 -14.14
CA VAL A 102 31.07 42.63 -14.63
C VAL A 102 32.45 42.29 -14.09
N ASP A 103 32.61 41.11 -13.51
CA ASP A 103 33.71 40.20 -13.82
C ASP A 103 33.36 38.78 -13.34
N SER A 104 33.55 37.84 -14.25
CA SER A 104 33.19 36.42 -14.14
C SER A 104 34.19 35.62 -13.32
N GLU A 105 33.81 34.37 -13.04
CA GLU A 105 34.65 33.25 -12.61
C GLU A 105 34.84 33.06 -11.10
N HIS A 106 33.74 32.83 -10.39
CA HIS A 106 33.70 31.76 -9.39
C HIS A 106 32.64 30.75 -9.84
N ALA A 107 33.06 29.79 -10.66
CA ALA A 107 32.32 28.55 -10.79
C ALA A 107 32.38 27.86 -9.42
N SER A 108 31.42 28.19 -8.56
CA SER A 108 31.10 27.38 -7.39
C SER A 108 30.77 26.00 -7.93
N SER A 109 31.75 25.09 -7.91
CA SER A 109 31.50 23.69 -8.22
C SER A 109 30.59 23.19 -7.10
N GLU A 110 29.30 23.16 -7.39
CA GLU A 110 28.32 22.53 -6.52
C GLU A 110 28.83 21.11 -6.25
N PRO A 111 29.03 20.71 -4.98
CA PRO A 111 29.54 19.39 -4.67
C PRO A 111 28.59 18.35 -5.30
N PRO A 112 29.12 17.25 -5.84
CA PRO A 112 28.29 16.23 -6.47
C PRO A 112 27.21 15.77 -5.46
N PRO A 113 25.95 15.59 -5.92
CA PRO A 113 24.85 15.24 -5.04
C PRO A 113 25.14 13.92 -4.31
N ASP A 114 24.81 13.85 -3.01
CA ASP A 114 24.98 12.64 -2.20
C ASP A 114 24.24 11.48 -2.90
N PRO A 115 24.91 10.36 -3.25
CA PRO A 115 24.26 9.22 -3.90
C PRO A 115 23.05 8.70 -3.12
N ALA A 116 23.07 8.80 -1.78
CA ALA A 116 21.93 8.41 -0.95
C ALA A 116 20.70 9.33 -1.17
N GLN A 117 20.94 10.61 -1.48
CA GLN A 117 19.89 11.57 -1.76
C GLN A 117 19.32 11.39 -3.18
N VAL A 118 20.17 11.10 -4.17
CA VAL A 118 19.71 10.75 -5.52
C VAL A 118 18.83 9.50 -5.48
N ARG A 119 19.27 8.45 -4.77
CA ARG A 119 18.49 7.22 -4.61
C ARG A 119 17.18 7.45 -3.86
N ALA A 120 17.17 8.31 -2.83
CA ALA A 120 15.94 8.67 -2.13
C ALA A 120 14.92 9.33 -3.05
N GLU A 121 15.34 10.22 -3.96
CA GLU A 121 14.45 10.83 -4.96
C GLU A 121 13.91 9.80 -5.97
N GLU A 122 14.72 8.85 -6.41
CA GLU A 122 14.26 7.73 -7.24
C GLU A 122 13.20 6.89 -6.51
N ILE A 123 13.44 6.55 -5.24
CA ILE A 123 12.49 5.81 -4.41
C ILE A 123 11.21 6.62 -4.21
N ARG A 124 11.31 7.94 -4.00
CA ARG A 124 10.14 8.82 -3.89
C ARG A 124 9.30 8.78 -5.17
N ALA A 125 9.94 8.86 -6.33
CA ALA A 125 9.28 8.78 -7.62
C ALA A 125 8.63 7.41 -7.84
N ALA A 126 9.34 6.33 -7.52
CA ALA A 126 8.82 4.96 -7.60
C ALA A 126 7.62 4.74 -6.67
N LEU A 127 7.70 5.22 -5.42
CA LEU A 127 6.61 5.14 -4.44
C LEU A 127 5.37 5.87 -4.92
N GLN A 128 5.53 7.08 -5.45
CA GLN A 128 4.41 7.83 -6.02
C GLN A 128 3.82 7.14 -7.26
N GLY A 129 4.67 6.56 -8.11
CA GLY A 129 4.26 5.83 -9.31
C GLY A 129 3.49 4.55 -8.99
N LEU A 130 3.96 3.75 -8.03
CA LEU A 130 3.30 2.52 -7.60
C LEU A 130 1.98 2.80 -6.89
N LEU A 131 1.93 3.80 -6.00
CA LEU A 131 0.66 4.26 -5.42
C LEU A 131 -0.38 4.59 -6.49
N ALA A 132 0.02 5.32 -7.54
CA ALA A 132 -0.87 5.66 -8.64
C ALA A 132 -1.26 4.43 -9.49
N ALA A 133 -0.30 3.55 -9.80
CA ALA A 133 -0.54 2.33 -10.59
C ALA A 133 -1.53 1.38 -9.91
N ASP A 134 -1.48 1.29 -8.58
CA ASP A 134 -2.42 0.51 -7.76
C ASP A 134 -3.72 1.26 -7.41
N GLY A 135 -3.94 2.45 -7.99
CA GLY A 135 -5.16 3.24 -7.80
C GLY A 135 -5.29 3.89 -6.42
N VAL A 136 -4.20 4.01 -5.66
CA VAL A 136 -4.13 4.63 -4.34
C VAL A 136 -3.86 6.13 -4.48
N TYR A 137 -4.92 6.90 -4.66
CA TYR A 137 -4.84 8.37 -4.83
C TYR A 137 -4.98 9.17 -3.53
N SER A 138 -5.28 8.51 -2.41
CA SER A 138 -5.48 9.15 -1.11
C SER A 138 -4.19 9.65 -0.45
N TYR A 139 -3.03 9.29 -1.01
CA TYR A 139 -1.72 9.67 -0.51
C TYR A 139 -0.86 10.25 -1.63
N GLN A 140 -0.22 11.38 -1.34
CA GLN A 140 0.77 11.99 -2.22
C GLN A 140 2.07 12.20 -1.44
N VAL A 141 3.18 11.66 -1.95
CA VAL A 141 4.49 11.79 -1.29
C VAL A 141 5.10 13.15 -1.62
N LEU A 142 5.16 14.03 -0.64
CA LEU A 142 5.73 15.37 -0.81
C LEU A 142 7.24 15.38 -0.57
N THR A 143 7.69 14.64 0.45
CA THR A 143 9.08 14.59 0.86
C THR A 143 9.42 13.17 1.27
N LEU A 144 10.57 12.69 0.78
CA LEU A 144 11.23 11.50 1.27
C LEU A 144 12.69 11.88 1.48
N GLY A 145 13.12 11.89 2.74
CA GLY A 145 14.45 12.30 3.12
C GLY A 145 15.48 11.22 2.81
N ARG A 146 16.57 11.24 3.57
CA ARG A 146 17.72 10.36 3.31
C ARG A 146 17.34 8.89 3.50
N LEU A 147 17.89 8.05 2.63
CA LEU A 147 17.84 6.61 2.78
C LEU A 147 18.84 6.15 3.85
N GLU A 148 18.36 5.37 4.80
CA GLU A 148 19.16 4.65 5.79
C GLU A 148 18.86 3.15 5.71
N GLN A 149 19.58 2.34 6.50
CA GLN A 149 19.42 0.89 6.45
C GLN A 149 18.02 0.48 6.94
N GLY A 150 17.16 0.07 6.00
CA GLY A 150 15.81 -0.43 6.26
C GLY A 150 14.77 0.65 6.52
N TYR A 151 15.04 1.94 6.24
CA TYR A 151 14.05 3.02 6.28
C TYR A 151 14.50 4.26 5.49
N ALA A 152 13.57 5.15 5.15
CA ALA A 152 13.87 6.49 4.63
C ALA A 152 13.19 7.57 5.48
N GLY A 153 13.87 8.71 5.67
CA GLY A 153 13.41 9.72 6.61
C GLY A 153 14.14 11.06 6.50
N PRO A 154 13.49 12.19 6.82
CA PRO A 154 12.07 12.33 7.22
C PRO A 154 11.11 12.14 6.04
N VAL A 155 9.85 11.78 6.30
CA VAL A 155 8.81 11.58 5.27
C VAL A 155 7.61 12.49 5.51
N VAL A 156 7.07 13.03 4.42
CA VAL A 156 5.83 13.84 4.45
C VAL A 156 4.89 13.37 3.35
N LEU A 157 3.71 12.90 3.77
CA LEU A 157 2.61 12.52 2.89
C LEU A 157 1.49 13.54 3.00
N ARG A 158 0.93 13.96 1.88
CA ARG A 158 -0.33 14.70 1.83
C ARG A 158 -1.47 13.72 1.72
N LEU A 159 -2.50 13.94 2.53
CA LEU A 159 -3.76 13.21 2.47
C LEU A 159 -4.69 13.89 1.46
N ILE A 160 -5.29 13.09 0.59
CA ILE A 160 -6.22 13.54 -0.45
C ILE A 160 -7.59 12.89 -0.19
N ASP A 161 -8.65 13.70 -0.18
CA ASP A 161 -10.02 13.20 -0.04
C ASP A 161 -10.53 12.58 -1.35
N SER A 162 -11.74 12.02 -1.32
CA SER A 162 -12.39 11.41 -2.48
C SER A 162 -12.70 12.40 -3.62
N ARG A 163 -12.59 13.72 -3.39
CA ARG A 163 -12.78 14.77 -4.38
C ARG A 163 -11.45 15.29 -4.92
N GLY A 164 -10.33 14.65 -4.59
CA GLY A 164 -9.00 15.07 -5.00
C GLY A 164 -8.46 16.29 -4.25
N ARG A 165 -9.08 16.70 -3.13
CA ARG A 165 -8.68 17.87 -2.36
C ARG A 165 -7.72 17.49 -1.22
N PRO A 166 -6.77 18.36 -0.86
CA PRO A 166 -5.96 18.16 0.33
C PRO A 166 -6.84 18.10 1.58
N ALA A 167 -6.80 16.98 2.29
CA ALA A 167 -7.56 16.74 3.52
C ALA A 167 -6.68 16.88 4.79
N GLY A 168 -5.36 16.79 4.63
CA GLY A 168 -4.42 16.79 5.74
C GLY A 168 -3.01 16.39 5.34
N LEU A 169 -2.21 16.09 6.34
CA LEU A 169 -0.80 15.73 6.23
C LEU A 169 -0.49 14.57 7.17
N ILE A 170 0.43 13.70 6.78
CA ILE A 170 1.14 12.80 7.67
C ILE A 170 2.62 13.18 7.61
N ALA A 171 3.24 13.41 8.76
CA ALA A 171 4.69 13.61 8.85
C ALA A 171 5.27 12.59 9.82
N ALA A 172 6.40 11.98 9.47
CA ALA A 172 7.07 10.98 10.29
C ALA A 172 8.59 11.07 10.11
N GLU A 173 9.35 10.66 11.13
CA GLU A 173 10.81 10.61 11.02
C GLU A 173 11.27 9.43 10.16
N ARG A 174 10.50 8.32 10.14
CA ARG A 174 10.89 7.11 9.41
C ARG A 174 9.73 6.52 8.63
N LEU A 175 9.98 6.16 7.38
CA LEU A 175 9.15 5.31 6.54
C LEU A 175 9.83 3.96 6.34
N ARG A 176 9.08 2.89 6.64
CA ARG A 176 9.39 1.51 6.26
C ARG A 176 8.24 0.91 5.47
N LEU A 177 8.55 -0.09 4.66
CA LEU A 177 7.55 -0.87 3.96
C LEU A 177 7.55 -2.31 4.46
N GLU A 178 6.36 -2.86 4.61
CA GLU A 178 6.13 -4.26 4.91
C GLU A 178 5.24 -4.82 3.82
N ALA A 179 5.56 -6.01 3.33
CA ALA A 179 4.82 -6.66 2.24
C ALA A 179 4.37 -8.04 2.67
N SER A 180 3.14 -8.37 2.28
CA SER A 180 2.56 -9.69 2.45
C SER A 180 2.19 -10.24 1.07
N ARG A 181 2.93 -11.25 0.61
CA ARG A 181 2.71 -11.89 -0.70
C ARG A 181 1.41 -12.68 -0.70
N ALA A 182 1.20 -13.49 0.33
CA ALA A 182 -0.05 -14.22 0.52
C ALA A 182 -1.25 -13.27 0.61
N GLY A 183 -1.10 -12.20 1.41
CA GLY A 183 -2.13 -11.18 1.53
C GLY A 183 -2.36 -10.44 0.23
N ARG A 184 -1.34 -10.25 -0.61
CA ARG A 184 -1.28 -9.21 -1.66
C ARG A 184 -1.42 -7.82 -1.07
N THR A 185 -0.59 -7.51 -0.07
CA THR A 185 -0.67 -6.28 0.71
C THR A 185 0.68 -5.60 0.76
N VAL A 186 0.68 -4.27 0.76
CA VAL A 186 1.83 -3.46 1.17
C VAL A 186 1.39 -2.54 2.29
N THR A 187 2.18 -2.42 3.34
CA THR A 187 1.91 -1.55 4.50
C THR A 187 3.00 -0.51 4.61
N LEU A 188 2.61 0.77 4.59
CA LEU A 188 3.48 1.88 4.92
C LEU A 188 3.51 2.00 6.44
N ARG A 189 4.68 1.76 7.03
CA ARG A 189 4.93 1.90 8.45
C ARG A 189 5.66 3.20 8.71
N LEU A 190 4.96 4.13 9.33
CA LEU A 190 5.38 5.49 9.63
C LEU A 190 5.67 5.57 11.14
N GLU A 191 6.89 5.93 11.52
CA GLU A 191 7.34 5.94 12.92
C GLU A 191 7.70 7.36 13.36
N GLU A 192 7.45 7.63 14.65
CA GLU A 192 7.80 8.89 15.33
C GLU A 192 7.20 10.11 14.62
N GLY A 193 5.88 10.16 14.51
CA GLY A 193 5.21 11.16 13.68
C GLY A 193 3.86 11.63 14.20
N PHE A 194 3.14 12.33 13.33
CA PHE A 194 1.80 12.81 13.58
C PHE A 194 0.98 12.89 12.29
N GLU A 195 -0.34 12.89 12.45
CA GLU A 195 -1.30 13.22 11.41
C GLU A 195 -1.91 14.58 11.71
N GLU A 196 -1.98 15.45 10.71
CA GLU A 196 -2.62 16.75 10.79
C GLU A 196 -3.88 16.77 9.92
N ARG A 197 -5.02 17.11 10.53
CA ARG A 197 -6.31 17.30 9.83
C ARG A 197 -7.00 18.55 10.35
N ALA A 198 -7.46 19.40 9.44
CA ALA A 198 -8.13 20.67 9.77
C ALA A 198 -7.35 21.53 10.80
N GLY A 199 -6.02 21.57 10.69
CA GLY A 199 -5.13 22.32 11.60
C GLY A 199 -4.88 21.66 12.96
N VAL A 200 -5.49 20.50 13.24
CA VAL A 200 -5.27 19.73 14.47
C VAL A 200 -4.22 18.66 14.20
N SER A 201 -3.11 18.70 14.93
CA SER A 201 -2.04 17.68 14.89
C SER A 201 -2.26 16.63 15.98
N VAL A 202 -2.39 15.37 15.58
CA VAL A 202 -2.55 14.22 16.48
C VAL A 202 -1.32 13.32 16.31
N PRO A 203 -0.56 13.03 17.40
CA PRO A 203 0.57 12.11 17.31
C PRO A 203 0.11 10.69 16.95
N PHE A 204 1.01 9.85 16.45
CA PHE A 204 0.64 8.46 16.21
C PHE A 204 0.40 7.67 17.50
N ASP A 205 -0.28 6.54 17.37
CA ASP A 205 -0.58 5.65 18.48
C ASP A 205 0.71 5.15 19.13
N GLY A 206 0.73 5.11 20.46
CA GLY A 206 1.90 4.71 21.25
C GLY A 206 2.90 5.84 21.53
N ALA A 207 2.60 7.09 21.17
CA ALA A 207 3.41 8.24 21.55
C ALA A 207 3.44 8.43 23.08
N ALA A 208 4.62 8.34 23.68
CA ALA A 208 4.83 8.60 25.10
C ALA A 208 5.10 10.09 25.34
N GLY A 209 4.05 10.87 25.56
CA GLY A 209 4.19 12.19 26.21
C GLY A 209 3.47 13.36 25.53
N VAL A 210 3.22 14.38 26.35
CA VAL A 210 2.65 15.67 25.97
C VAL A 210 3.76 16.52 25.34
N ALA A 211 3.53 17.05 24.14
CA ALA A 211 4.49 17.93 23.47
C ALA A 211 4.85 19.13 24.36
N ALA A 212 6.12 19.54 24.35
CA ALA A 212 6.51 20.80 24.96
C ALA A 212 5.78 21.97 24.28
N ALA A 213 5.49 23.04 25.02
CA ALA A 213 4.79 24.20 24.50
C ALA A 213 5.49 24.75 23.24
N GLY A 214 4.77 24.77 22.11
CA GLY A 214 5.27 25.25 20.81
C GLY A 214 5.86 24.16 19.90
N GLN A 215 5.95 22.91 20.33
CA GLN A 215 6.37 21.79 19.47
C GLN A 215 5.16 20.97 19.01
N LYS A 216 5.18 20.51 17.75
CA LYS A 216 4.17 19.56 17.28
C LYS A 216 4.34 18.24 18.03
N PRO A 217 3.26 17.61 18.49
CA PRO A 217 3.35 16.30 19.14
C PRO A 217 3.95 15.30 18.17
N ARG A 218 4.99 14.59 18.60
CA ARG A 218 5.66 13.53 17.83
C ARG A 218 5.76 12.29 18.70
N GLY A 219 5.62 11.13 18.07
CA GLY A 219 5.82 9.85 18.72
C GLY A 219 4.97 8.75 18.10
N GLY A 220 5.24 7.51 18.49
CA GLY A 220 4.38 6.37 18.17
C GLY A 220 4.54 5.86 16.75
N MET A 221 3.58 5.03 16.32
CA MET A 221 3.62 4.35 15.03
C MET A 221 2.26 4.38 14.36
N ARG A 222 2.26 4.65 13.05
CA ARG A 222 1.09 4.51 12.19
C ARG A 222 1.37 3.51 11.09
N ARG A 223 0.42 2.60 10.88
CA ARG A 223 0.43 1.63 9.79
C ARG A 223 -0.67 1.99 8.80
N VAL A 224 -0.30 2.21 7.54
CA VAL A 224 -1.25 2.42 6.43
C VAL A 224 -1.17 1.21 5.52
N THR A 225 -2.17 0.35 5.61
CA THR A 225 -2.23 -0.88 4.81
C THR A 225 -2.91 -0.60 3.47
N LEU A 226 -2.27 -1.02 2.38
CA LEU A 226 -2.76 -0.95 1.01
C LEU A 226 -3.26 -2.34 0.59
N PRO A 227 -4.58 -2.60 0.68
CA PRO A 227 -5.16 -3.85 0.24
C PRO A 227 -5.21 -3.91 -1.29
N GLY A 228 -5.11 -5.12 -1.85
CA GLY A 228 -5.28 -5.40 -3.27
C GLY A 228 -4.01 -5.24 -4.11
N VAL A 229 -2.93 -4.77 -3.49
CA VAL A 229 -1.66 -4.45 -4.14
C VAL A 229 -0.81 -5.70 -4.37
N ASP A 230 -0.22 -5.85 -5.55
CA ASP A 230 0.83 -6.84 -5.73
C ASP A 230 2.13 -6.35 -5.06
N PRO A 231 2.65 -7.02 -4.02
CA PRO A 231 3.87 -6.57 -3.38
C PRO A 231 5.13 -6.78 -4.23
N VAL A 232 5.11 -7.63 -5.26
CA VAL A 232 6.32 -7.95 -6.04
C VAL A 232 6.92 -6.70 -6.72
N PRO A 233 6.15 -5.91 -7.50
CA PRO A 233 6.67 -4.66 -8.08
C PRO A 233 7.21 -3.67 -7.04
N TRP A 234 6.63 -3.64 -5.85
CA TRP A 234 7.09 -2.76 -4.76
C TRP A 234 8.44 -3.22 -4.22
N ILE A 235 8.57 -4.51 -3.92
CA ILE A 235 9.80 -5.11 -3.42
C ILE A 235 10.94 -4.93 -4.44
N GLU A 236 10.65 -5.10 -5.73
CA GLU A 236 11.66 -4.94 -6.80
C GLU A 236 12.12 -3.48 -6.98
N ALA A 237 11.19 -2.52 -6.89
CA ALA A 237 11.51 -1.11 -7.12
C ALA A 237 12.28 -0.45 -5.95
N MET A 238 11.95 -0.81 -4.71
CA MET A 238 12.48 -0.19 -3.49
C MET A 238 12.81 -1.21 -2.39
N PRO A 239 13.69 -2.20 -2.66
CA PRO A 239 14.04 -3.24 -1.69
C PRO A 239 14.62 -2.69 -0.39
N GLU A 240 15.21 -1.50 -0.41
CA GLU A 240 15.88 -0.86 0.73
C GLU A 240 14.90 -0.40 1.82
N LEU A 241 13.62 -0.19 1.47
CA LEU A 241 12.57 0.17 2.42
C LEU A 241 11.92 -1.06 3.06
N PHE A 242 12.14 -2.25 2.50
CA PHE A 242 11.65 -3.49 3.04
C PHE A 242 12.67 -4.11 3.99
N GLY A 243 12.18 -4.86 4.98
CA GLY A 243 13.04 -5.76 5.74
C GLY A 243 13.64 -6.84 4.83
N ALA A 244 14.84 -7.33 5.16
CA ALA A 244 15.55 -8.35 4.38
C ALA A 244 14.74 -9.63 4.09
N GLN A 245 13.70 -9.89 4.88
CA GLN A 245 12.79 -11.03 4.73
C GLN A 245 11.78 -10.87 3.58
N ALA A 246 11.36 -9.64 3.22
CA ALA A 246 10.32 -9.46 2.20
C ALA A 246 10.82 -9.76 0.77
N SER A 247 12.12 -9.56 0.53
CA SER A 247 12.76 -9.86 -0.76
C SER A 247 13.03 -11.35 -0.98
N GLN A 248 12.86 -12.18 0.04
CA GLN A 248 13.09 -13.63 -0.06
C GLN A 248 11.80 -14.34 -0.45
N ASP A 249 11.91 -15.45 -1.18
CA ASP A 249 10.79 -16.38 -1.34
C ASP A 249 10.32 -16.87 0.03
N PRO A 250 9.03 -17.25 0.18
CA PRO A 250 8.51 -17.75 1.44
C PRO A 250 9.46 -18.81 1.99
N PRO A 251 10.00 -18.58 3.19
CA PRO A 251 11.08 -19.43 3.66
C PRO A 251 10.50 -20.82 3.93
N ASP A 252 11.20 -21.83 3.43
CA ASP A 252 10.88 -23.24 3.61
C ASP A 252 12.16 -23.96 4.05
N ASP A 253 12.09 -24.65 5.18
CA ASP A 253 13.21 -25.43 5.70
C ASP A 253 13.38 -26.77 4.95
N GLY A 254 12.39 -27.13 4.10
CA GLY A 254 12.40 -28.32 3.27
C GLY A 254 12.34 -29.63 4.06
N LEU A 255 12.09 -29.56 5.38
CA LEU A 255 12.02 -30.73 6.26
C LEU A 255 10.67 -31.44 6.16
N TRP A 256 9.65 -30.74 5.70
CA TRP A 256 8.27 -31.21 5.69
C TRP A 256 7.71 -31.32 4.28
N ASP A 257 6.94 -32.36 4.02
CA ASP A 257 6.09 -32.41 2.83
C ASP A 257 4.89 -31.48 3.04
N LEU A 258 4.94 -30.29 2.43
CA LEU A 258 3.89 -29.27 2.52
C LEU A 258 2.51 -29.80 2.08
N THR A 259 2.47 -30.74 1.14
CA THR A 259 1.21 -31.35 0.68
C THR A 259 0.62 -32.24 1.77
N ALA A 260 1.45 -33.08 2.41
CA ALA A 260 1.04 -33.93 3.52
C ALA A 260 0.59 -33.09 4.73
N VAL A 261 1.36 -32.05 5.09
CA VAL A 261 1.01 -31.12 6.17
C VAL A 261 -0.35 -30.47 5.89
N ARG A 262 -0.58 -29.97 4.68
CA ARG A 262 -1.87 -29.36 4.30
C ARG A 262 -3.03 -30.35 4.39
N GLN A 263 -2.84 -31.59 3.93
CA GLN A 263 -3.86 -32.63 4.01
C GLN A 263 -4.21 -32.99 5.46
N GLU A 264 -3.20 -33.14 6.33
CA GLU A 264 -3.40 -33.46 7.74
C GLU A 264 -4.08 -32.30 8.48
N PHE A 265 -3.60 -31.07 8.26
CA PHE A 265 -4.19 -29.85 8.83
C PHE A 265 -5.69 -29.77 8.48
N ASN A 266 -6.04 -30.01 7.21
CA ASN A 266 -7.42 -29.99 6.75
C ASN A 266 -8.27 -31.12 7.37
N ARG A 267 -7.69 -32.30 7.57
CA ARG A 267 -8.39 -33.41 8.25
C ARG A 267 -8.69 -33.06 9.71
N LEU A 268 -7.72 -32.46 10.39
CA LEU A 268 -7.87 -32.04 11.79
C LEU A 268 -8.85 -30.89 11.95
N LEU A 269 -8.81 -29.88 11.07
CA LEU A 269 -9.83 -28.82 11.03
C LEU A 269 -11.24 -29.37 10.80
N ALA A 270 -11.39 -30.32 9.88
CA ALA A 270 -12.69 -30.92 9.59
C ALA A 270 -13.27 -31.72 10.77
N ALA A 271 -12.42 -32.20 11.69
CA ALA A 271 -12.85 -32.91 12.90
C ALA A 271 -13.41 -31.97 13.98
N ASP A 272 -13.10 -30.67 13.94
CA ASP A 272 -13.61 -29.67 14.88
C ASP A 272 -14.43 -28.57 14.17
N PRO A 273 -15.75 -28.80 13.92
CA PRO A 273 -16.60 -27.81 13.29
C PRO A 273 -17.09 -26.71 14.25
N SER A 274 -16.59 -26.63 15.49
CA SER A 274 -17.17 -25.77 16.54
C SER A 274 -17.05 -24.28 16.25
N VAL A 275 -16.10 -23.85 15.41
CA VAL A 275 -15.89 -22.43 15.06
C VAL A 275 -16.03 -22.22 13.55
N GLY A 276 -16.87 -23.03 12.91
CA GLY A 276 -17.08 -23.03 11.47
C GLY A 276 -16.23 -24.08 10.75
N ARG A 277 -16.50 -24.28 9.45
CA ARG A 277 -15.75 -25.24 8.63
C ARG A 277 -14.58 -24.52 7.98
N TRP A 278 -13.38 -24.77 8.48
CA TRP A 278 -12.16 -24.16 7.95
C TRP A 278 -11.36 -25.11 7.08
N ARG A 279 -10.64 -24.56 6.10
CA ARG A 279 -9.69 -25.28 5.24
C ARG A 279 -8.45 -24.43 4.96
N LEU A 280 -7.27 -25.00 5.14
CA LEU A 280 -6.01 -24.51 4.61
C LEU A 280 -5.96 -24.76 3.09
N ALA A 281 -6.19 -23.69 2.32
CA ALA A 281 -6.18 -23.70 0.87
C ALA A 281 -4.78 -23.50 0.29
N GLY A 282 -3.97 -22.66 0.93
CA GLY A 282 -2.61 -22.31 0.50
C GLY A 282 -1.61 -22.39 1.65
N LEU A 283 -0.40 -22.84 1.32
CA LEU A 283 0.76 -22.94 2.20
C LEU A 283 2.00 -22.75 1.33
N GLY A 284 2.76 -21.68 1.57
CA GLY A 284 3.96 -21.36 0.79
C GLY A 284 5.23 -22.03 1.30
N GLY A 285 5.36 -22.23 2.61
CA GLY A 285 6.55 -22.86 3.20
C GLY A 285 6.38 -23.16 4.68
N LEU A 286 7.38 -23.81 5.29
CA LEU A 286 7.38 -24.11 6.71
C LEU A 286 8.78 -23.91 7.29
N VAL A 287 8.87 -23.16 8.40
CA VAL A 287 10.15 -22.95 9.10
C VAL A 287 9.95 -23.11 10.59
N SER A 288 10.69 -24.05 11.18
CA SER A 288 10.71 -24.24 12.64
C SER A 288 9.30 -24.39 13.25
N GLY A 289 8.41 -25.08 12.53
CA GLY A 289 7.02 -25.29 12.95
C GLY A 289 6.05 -24.13 12.71
N VAL A 290 6.50 -23.02 12.11
CA VAL A 290 5.65 -21.91 11.67
C VAL A 290 5.33 -22.07 10.19
N LEU A 291 4.04 -22.09 9.85
CA LEU A 291 3.57 -22.16 8.46
C LEU A 291 3.64 -20.75 7.84
N ARG A 292 4.15 -20.65 6.61
CA ARG A 292 4.40 -19.38 5.91
C ARG A 292 3.52 -19.23 4.68
N ASP A 293 3.17 -17.99 4.37
CA ASP A 293 2.31 -17.63 3.23
C ASP A 293 1.03 -18.49 3.19
N VAL A 294 0.26 -18.41 4.27
CA VAL A 294 -0.91 -19.26 4.47
C VAL A 294 -2.18 -18.62 3.93
N GLN A 295 -3.07 -19.48 3.45
CA GLN A 295 -4.44 -19.12 3.10
C GLN A 295 -5.43 -20.05 3.80
N LEU A 296 -6.20 -19.53 4.76
CA LEU A 296 -7.34 -20.23 5.36
C LEU A 296 -8.63 -19.77 4.69
N VAL A 297 -9.58 -20.70 4.54
CA VAL A 297 -10.89 -20.44 3.96
C VAL A 297 -11.96 -20.99 4.88
N GLU A 298 -12.88 -20.14 5.29
CA GLU A 298 -14.11 -20.53 5.96
C GLU A 298 -15.15 -20.93 4.93
N LEU A 299 -15.79 -22.07 5.16
CA LEU A 299 -16.76 -22.70 4.27
C LEU A 299 -18.15 -22.68 4.90
N ASP A 300 -19.18 -22.52 4.08
CA ASP A 300 -20.57 -22.72 4.47
C ASP A 300 -20.91 -24.22 4.62
N ALA A 301 -22.20 -24.53 4.86
CA ALA A 301 -22.67 -25.90 5.02
C ALA A 301 -22.57 -26.70 3.71
N GLU A 302 -22.64 -26.02 2.57
CA GLU A 302 -22.57 -26.54 1.21
C GLU A 302 -21.13 -26.66 0.69
N GLY A 303 -20.15 -26.07 1.39
CA GLY A 303 -18.74 -26.09 1.04
C GLY A 303 -18.27 -24.90 0.20
N HIS A 304 -19.08 -23.86 0.04
CA HIS A 304 -18.68 -22.63 -0.63
C HIS A 304 -17.87 -21.72 0.31
N PRO A 305 -16.92 -20.93 -0.23
CA PRO A 305 -16.12 -20.01 0.56
C PRO A 305 -16.94 -18.81 1.05
N LEU A 306 -17.08 -18.67 2.37
CA LEU A 306 -17.68 -17.49 3.01
C LEU A 306 -16.65 -16.37 3.21
N ARG A 307 -15.47 -16.74 3.72
CA ARG A 307 -14.40 -15.83 4.08
C ARG A 307 -13.05 -16.45 3.78
N ARG A 308 -12.09 -15.64 3.34
CA ARG A 308 -10.69 -16.06 3.13
C ARG A 308 -9.79 -15.25 4.03
N LEU A 309 -8.87 -15.91 4.72
CA LEU A 309 -7.81 -15.28 5.50
C LEU A 309 -6.50 -15.56 4.76
N PHE A 310 -5.69 -14.55 4.59
CA PHE A 310 -4.35 -14.64 4.05
C PHE A 310 -3.38 -14.09 5.09
N ALA A 311 -2.28 -14.77 5.36
CA ALA A 311 -1.32 -14.33 6.36
C ALA A 311 0.10 -14.78 6.04
N ASP A 312 1.08 -14.02 6.49
CA ASP A 312 2.50 -14.33 6.28
C ASP A 312 2.98 -15.45 7.20
N ALA A 313 2.37 -15.56 8.38
CA ALA A 313 2.68 -16.60 9.35
C ALA A 313 1.42 -17.19 9.99
N LEU A 314 1.47 -18.48 10.27
CA LEU A 314 0.52 -19.19 11.11
C LEU A 314 1.28 -20.04 12.12
N SER A 315 0.94 -19.86 13.39
CA SER A 315 1.45 -20.65 14.51
C SER A 315 0.31 -21.37 15.23
N LEU A 316 0.64 -22.54 15.76
CA LEU A 316 -0.26 -23.36 16.57
C LEU A 316 0.17 -23.25 18.04
N GLU A 317 -0.72 -22.74 18.89
CA GLU A 317 -0.47 -22.60 20.31
C GLU A 317 -1.49 -23.40 21.12
N ARG A 318 -1.09 -23.90 22.29
CA ARG A 318 -2.05 -24.46 23.25
C ARG A 318 -2.96 -23.35 23.78
N GLY A 319 -4.27 -23.58 23.77
CA GLY A 319 -5.23 -22.67 24.37
C GLY A 319 -5.11 -22.63 25.89
N THR A 320 -5.41 -21.48 26.51
CA THR A 320 -5.42 -21.31 27.98
C THR A 320 -6.53 -22.09 28.66
N THR A 321 -7.67 -22.25 27.98
CA THR A 321 -8.82 -23.05 28.42
C THR A 321 -9.06 -24.13 27.37
N ALA A 322 -8.52 -25.33 27.61
CA ALA A 322 -8.66 -26.57 26.82
C ALA A 322 -8.95 -26.38 25.32
N GLY A 323 -7.96 -26.65 24.47
CA GLY A 323 -8.11 -26.57 23.03
C GLY A 323 -6.84 -26.12 22.33
N LEU A 324 -6.95 -25.83 21.04
CA LEU A 324 -5.86 -25.28 20.23
C LEU A 324 -6.20 -23.85 19.81
N ARG A 325 -5.19 -22.99 19.71
CA ARG A 325 -5.31 -21.64 19.16
C ARG A 325 -4.44 -21.57 17.90
N ILE A 326 -5.06 -21.16 16.80
CA ILE A 326 -4.39 -20.84 15.55
C ILE A 326 -4.22 -19.32 15.54
N GLU A 327 -2.97 -18.85 15.53
CA GLU A 327 -2.64 -17.43 15.45
C GLU A 327 -2.04 -17.14 14.07
N LEU A 328 -2.72 -16.28 13.32
CA LEU A 328 -2.26 -15.75 12.04
C LEU A 328 -1.70 -14.34 12.25
N THR A 329 -0.55 -14.05 11.64
CA THR A 329 0.15 -12.78 11.79
C THR A 329 0.41 -12.14 10.43
N ASP A 330 0.30 -10.82 10.38
CA ASP A 330 0.51 -9.95 9.22
C ASP A 330 -0.28 -10.41 8.01
N GLY A 331 -1.59 -10.20 8.08
CA GLY A 331 -2.52 -10.72 7.10
C GLY A 331 -3.76 -9.88 6.91
N VAL A 332 -4.64 -10.40 6.06
CA VAL A 332 -5.89 -9.78 5.64
C VAL A 332 -7.02 -10.80 5.64
N GLN A 333 -8.22 -10.35 6.01
CA GLN A 333 -9.44 -11.09 5.79
C GLN A 333 -10.17 -10.54 4.56
N MET A 334 -10.71 -11.44 3.77
CA MET A 334 -11.55 -11.15 2.61
C MET A 334 -12.93 -11.75 2.80
N VAL A 335 -13.97 -10.92 2.70
CA VAL A 335 -15.38 -11.33 2.74
C VAL A 335 -16.02 -10.81 1.45
N GLY A 336 -16.38 -11.72 0.55
CA GLY A 336 -16.75 -11.34 -0.81
C GLY A 336 -15.62 -10.60 -1.53
N GLN A 337 -15.85 -9.32 -1.88
CA GLN A 337 -14.85 -8.42 -2.47
C GLN A 337 -14.24 -7.46 -1.45
N GLU A 338 -14.81 -7.38 -0.23
CA GLU A 338 -14.24 -6.53 0.81
C GLU A 338 -12.99 -7.17 1.39
N ARG A 339 -12.00 -6.32 1.62
CA ARG A 339 -10.71 -6.73 2.15
C ARG A 339 -10.31 -5.84 3.31
N THR A 340 -10.10 -6.48 4.46
CA THR A 340 -9.81 -5.78 5.72
C THR A 340 -8.54 -6.36 6.32
N PRO A 341 -7.54 -5.54 6.69
CA PRO A 341 -6.37 -6.02 7.40
C PRO A 341 -6.75 -6.61 8.75
N PHE A 342 -5.93 -7.52 9.26
CA PHE A 342 -6.08 -8.01 10.62
C PHE A 342 -5.90 -6.85 11.62
N LEU A 343 -6.78 -6.79 12.62
CA LEU A 343 -6.66 -5.82 13.70
C LEU A 343 -5.33 -6.07 14.45
N GLU A 344 -4.53 -5.03 14.65
CA GLU A 344 -3.17 -5.14 15.21
C GLU A 344 -2.24 -6.12 14.45
N GLY A 345 -2.53 -6.39 13.18
CA GLY A 345 -1.77 -7.36 12.38
C GLY A 345 -1.96 -8.81 12.82
N ARG A 346 -2.96 -9.14 13.65
CA ARG A 346 -3.17 -10.51 14.16
C ARG A 346 -4.61 -10.98 14.02
N PHE A 347 -4.79 -12.25 13.69
CA PHE A 347 -6.09 -12.92 13.68
C PHE A 347 -5.99 -14.22 14.46
N ARG A 348 -6.93 -14.46 15.37
CA ARG A 348 -6.95 -15.64 16.24
C ARG A 348 -8.18 -16.48 15.98
N LEU A 349 -7.96 -17.76 15.70
CA LEU A 349 -9.00 -18.77 15.62
C LEU A 349 -8.81 -19.73 16.80
N ILE A 350 -9.82 -19.82 17.67
CA ILE A 350 -9.81 -20.70 18.84
C ILE A 350 -10.57 -21.97 18.45
N LEU A 351 -9.95 -23.13 18.64
CA LEU A 351 -10.54 -24.44 18.40
C LEU A 351 -10.77 -25.14 19.74
N PRO A 352 -11.94 -24.97 20.38
CA PRO A 352 -12.19 -25.43 21.74
C PRO A 352 -12.30 -26.97 21.85
N ARG A 353 -12.55 -27.69 20.75
CA ARG A 353 -12.61 -29.17 20.77
C ARG A 353 -11.36 -29.82 20.18
N ALA A 354 -10.43 -29.03 19.65
CA ALA A 354 -9.16 -29.52 19.14
C ALA A 354 -8.24 -29.89 20.31
N GLU A 355 -8.09 -31.19 20.57
CA GLU A 355 -7.16 -31.69 21.57
C GLU A 355 -5.71 -31.56 21.07
N PRO A 356 -4.84 -30.79 21.76
CA PRO A 356 -3.46 -30.57 21.31
C PRO A 356 -2.65 -31.87 21.18
N GLU A 357 -2.94 -32.86 22.02
CA GLU A 357 -2.24 -34.16 21.99
C GLU A 357 -2.59 -34.98 20.74
N ILE A 358 -3.83 -34.87 20.22
CA ILE A 358 -4.21 -35.52 18.96
C ILE A 358 -3.46 -34.87 17.80
N TRP A 359 -3.42 -33.54 17.75
CA TRP A 359 -2.70 -32.81 16.71
C TRP A 359 -1.19 -33.11 16.76
N LYS A 360 -0.63 -33.19 17.97
CA LYS A 360 0.77 -33.60 18.19
C LYS A 360 1.03 -35.02 17.72
N ALA A 361 0.16 -35.98 18.05
CA ALA A 361 0.31 -37.39 17.65
C ALA A 361 0.19 -37.58 16.12
N ARG A 362 -0.49 -36.67 15.42
CA ARG A 362 -0.54 -36.63 13.95
C ARG A 362 0.68 -35.97 13.31
N GLY A 363 1.65 -35.54 14.11
CA GLY A 363 2.89 -34.95 13.62
C GLY A 363 2.71 -33.52 13.12
N MET A 364 1.76 -32.74 13.67
CA MET A 364 1.55 -31.37 13.23
C MET A 364 2.75 -30.47 13.54
N PRO A 365 3.33 -29.79 12.53
CA PRO A 365 4.43 -28.85 12.74
C PRO A 365 4.07 -27.75 13.74
N GLY A 366 5.04 -27.37 14.57
CA GLY A 366 4.85 -26.39 15.65
C GLY A 366 4.32 -27.01 16.96
N LEU A 367 3.82 -28.25 16.92
CA LEU A 367 3.45 -29.03 18.11
C LEU A 367 4.39 -30.21 18.36
N VAL A 368 5.03 -30.68 17.30
CA VAL A 368 6.15 -31.62 17.35
C VAL A 368 7.40 -30.99 16.77
N ASP A 369 8.54 -31.28 17.40
CA ASP A 369 9.84 -30.98 16.82
C ASP A 369 10.13 -32.00 15.73
N HIS A 370 10.58 -31.53 14.57
CA HIS A 370 11.04 -32.44 13.52
C HIS A 370 12.30 -33.18 14.03
N PRO A 371 12.45 -34.50 13.83
CA PRO A 371 13.61 -35.24 14.34
C PRO A 371 14.96 -34.69 13.85
N ALA A 372 15.00 -34.08 12.66
CA ALA A 372 16.19 -33.41 12.16
C ALA A 372 16.52 -32.09 12.89
N LEU A 373 15.52 -31.39 13.44
CA LEU A 373 15.73 -30.20 14.27
C LEU A 373 16.34 -30.58 15.62
N LEU A 374 15.80 -31.63 16.26
CA LEU A 374 16.36 -32.17 17.51
C LEU A 374 17.81 -32.68 17.33
N ALA A 375 18.14 -33.22 16.16
CA ALA A 375 19.50 -33.64 15.85
C ALA A 375 20.46 -32.44 15.70
N ARG A 376 20.03 -31.35 15.08
CA ARG A 376 20.80 -30.10 14.95
C ARG A 376 21.06 -29.44 16.30
N GLU A 377 20.03 -29.30 17.13
CA GLU A 377 20.16 -28.69 18.46
C GLU A 377 21.14 -29.45 19.37
N ARG A 378 21.16 -30.80 19.29
CA ARG A 378 22.12 -31.62 20.02
C ARG A 378 23.56 -31.42 19.53
N PHE A 379 23.76 -31.24 18.23
CA PHE A 379 25.09 -30.97 17.67
C PHE A 379 25.58 -29.56 18.00
N GLU A 380 24.70 -28.56 17.96
CA GLU A 380 25.05 -27.17 18.30
C GLU A 380 25.30 -27.02 19.81
N SER A 381 24.50 -27.67 20.66
CA SER A 381 24.72 -27.69 22.11
C SER A 381 26.00 -28.42 22.52
N SER A 382 26.47 -29.39 21.72
CA SER A 382 27.71 -30.13 21.95
C SER A 382 28.97 -29.39 21.49
N ASN A 383 28.83 -28.35 20.65
CA ASN A 383 29.94 -27.57 20.11
C ASN A 383 30.06 -26.16 20.73
N ALA A 384 29.22 -25.83 21.70
CA ALA A 384 29.43 -24.62 22.50
C ALA A 384 30.77 -24.76 23.24
N PRO A 385 31.76 -23.88 23.01
CA PRO A 385 33.04 -23.97 23.68
C PRO A 385 32.78 -23.82 25.18
N GLY A 386 33.11 -24.86 25.94
CA GLY A 386 33.17 -24.79 27.39
C GLY A 386 34.14 -23.67 27.76
N GLY A 387 33.58 -22.54 28.19
CA GLY A 387 34.36 -21.47 28.79
C GLY A 387 34.81 -21.91 30.16
N ASP A 388 36.01 -22.49 30.22
CA ASP A 388 36.89 -22.48 31.38
C ASP A 388 38.08 -21.55 31.08
#